data_AF-A0AAV5A5A2-F1
#
_entry.id   AF-A0AAV5A5A2-F1
#
_cell.length_a   1.000
_cell.length_b   1.000
_cell.length_c   1.000
_cell.angle_alpha   90.00
_cell.angle_beta   90.00
_cell.angle_gamma   90.00
#
_symmetry.space_group_name_H-M   'P 1'
#
loop_
_entity.id
_entity.type
_entity.pdbx_description
1 polymer ?
#
loop_
_entity_poly.entity_id
_entity_poly.type
_entity_poly.pdbx_seq_one_letter_code
_entity_poly.pdbx_strand_id
1 'polypeptide(L)'
;MTTDDDRHDNAQVQADGTTVDTPAPEPEAQPQFEASSMSESISHLDVEIVEKEIDETTEEEEYHPNDYTIDVEEPTDEEEDFLVEDDDDDEEEEEGYSEEELQKPYGPVLLPMPDLSEFSIPLPSSFKEEFDQPIEPPPLAPLPNILHVQTLLKPYDEINDPSPSLQGLQVFHMGRETGLTGEMQAMYVRLPPGTRLSRPVAHQLGDVIVYCISGSGLLWQNGWTFPFNTTDAVGWKAGTGITHTIINDTNADGGVGEDINLLIAYEDKLLESNYYPLDQEFATSSGKSIWKDPPPQGDLGPHPGVPSLSPERGNLTIPPVQLKYRPSNVVNTITELDGIGEGELFANATSLSQETALSGRFGCNFEVPPPGARSSEPHAHSLEDELVYVVSGSGNVWLNGHVSPVNEGDVIGFPAGTGIAHCFINDSNANGEEGNPLMLWILGQNRVREGDLVFYPLKVNEAANVASKRWWPNAPLYELGPHDGHATRPLRF
;
A
#
# COMPACT_ATOMS: atom_id res chain seq x y z
N MET A 1 -40.99 12.59 60.70
CA MET A 1 -42.01 13.63 60.50
C MET A 1 -41.56 14.39 59.27
N THR A 2 -42.22 14.45 58.13
CA THR A 2 -43.53 14.04 57.60
C THR A 2 -43.40 14.41 56.10
N THR A 3 -43.55 13.47 55.15
CA THR A 3 -44.66 13.39 54.14
C THR A 3 -44.70 14.57 53.15
N ASP A 4 -45.10 14.50 51.88
CA ASP A 4 -45.64 13.54 50.90
C ASP A 4 -45.51 14.27 49.53
N ASP A 5 -45.22 13.64 48.40
CA ASP A 5 -46.14 12.99 47.44
C ASP A 5 -47.15 13.95 46.76
N ASP A 6 -47.22 13.92 45.43
CA ASP A 6 -48.45 14.14 44.67
C ASP A 6 -48.30 13.67 43.22
N ARG A 7 -48.87 12.49 42.96
CA ARG A 7 -49.37 12.02 41.66
C ARG A 7 -50.84 12.44 41.52
N HIS A 8 -51.30 12.74 40.29
CA HIS A 8 -52.63 12.36 39.76
C HIS A 8 -52.63 12.56 38.24
N ASP A 9 -52.73 11.53 37.39
CA ASP A 9 -53.89 10.71 36.97
C ASP A 9 -54.93 11.37 36.05
N ASN A 10 -54.91 10.88 34.79
CA ASN A 10 -55.99 10.53 33.86
C ASN A 10 -57.35 11.27 33.85
N ALA A 11 -57.75 11.75 32.67
CA ALA A 11 -59.10 11.53 32.13
C ALA A 11 -59.18 11.74 30.60
N GLN A 12 -59.79 10.77 29.92
CA GLN A 12 -60.18 10.74 28.50
C GLN A 12 -61.34 11.69 28.17
N VAL A 13 -61.40 12.21 26.94
CA VAL A 13 -62.66 12.45 26.20
C VAL A 13 -62.45 12.25 24.69
N GLN A 14 -63.33 11.44 24.09
CA GLN A 14 -63.48 11.14 22.66
C GLN A 14 -64.21 12.24 21.88
N ALA A 15 -63.93 12.34 20.57
CA ALA A 15 -64.83 12.73 19.45
C ALA A 15 -63.93 13.09 18.24
N ASP A 16 -64.27 12.91 16.97
CA ASP A 16 -65.23 12.11 16.20
C ASP A 16 -64.69 12.17 14.75
N GLY A 17 -65.01 11.18 13.92
CA GLY A 17 -64.34 11.01 12.63
C GLY A 17 -64.70 12.04 11.57
N THR A 18 -63.77 12.29 10.62
CA THR A 18 -64.11 12.31 9.19
C THR A 18 -62.83 12.21 8.34
N THR A 19 -62.79 11.14 7.56
CA THR A 19 -61.83 10.81 6.52
C THR A 19 -62.02 11.68 5.28
N VAL A 20 -60.93 12.24 4.74
CA VAL A 20 -60.84 12.61 3.32
C VAL A 20 -59.51 12.07 2.80
N ASP A 21 -59.66 11.16 1.85
CA ASP A 21 -58.63 10.42 1.13
C ASP A 21 -58.04 11.32 0.02
N THR A 22 -56.72 11.50 0.01
CA THR A 22 -55.99 12.03 -1.15
C THR A 22 -54.80 11.10 -1.42
N PRO A 23 -54.71 10.48 -2.61
CA PRO A 23 -53.63 9.54 -2.90
C PRO A 23 -52.30 10.29 -3.09
N ALA A 24 -51.24 9.74 -2.49
CA ALA A 24 -49.86 10.16 -2.68
C ALA A 24 -49.38 9.82 -4.11
N PRO A 25 -48.49 10.63 -4.72
CA PRO A 25 -47.95 10.35 -6.04
C PRO A 25 -46.95 9.18 -6.00
N GLU A 26 -47.05 8.29 -6.98
CA GLU A 26 -46.10 7.19 -7.21
C GLU A 26 -44.69 7.73 -7.53
N PRO A 27 -43.61 7.10 -7.03
CA PRO A 27 -42.26 7.49 -7.40
C PRO A 27 -41.91 7.02 -8.81
N GLU A 28 -41.40 7.96 -9.62
CA GLU A 28 -40.91 7.76 -10.97
C GLU A 28 -39.80 6.70 -11.02
N ALA A 29 -39.90 5.78 -11.98
CA ALA A 29 -38.92 4.74 -12.26
C ALA A 29 -37.60 5.34 -12.78
N GLN A 30 -36.50 5.07 -12.07
CA GLN A 30 -35.15 5.36 -12.55
C GLN A 30 -34.68 4.28 -13.56
N PRO A 31 -33.87 4.65 -14.57
CA PRO A 31 -33.43 3.72 -15.60
C PRO A 31 -32.40 2.72 -15.04
N GLN A 32 -32.63 1.43 -15.33
CA GLN A 32 -31.68 0.36 -15.07
C GLN A 32 -30.45 0.53 -15.96
N PHE A 33 -29.28 0.69 -15.35
CA PHE A 33 -27.99 0.50 -16.01
C PHE A 33 -27.58 -0.97 -15.88
N GLU A 34 -27.39 -1.64 -17.01
CA GLU A 34 -26.79 -2.97 -17.07
C GLU A 34 -25.29 -2.85 -16.78
N ALA A 35 -24.83 -3.49 -15.71
CA ALA A 35 -23.41 -3.70 -15.44
C ALA A 35 -22.95 -4.92 -16.27
N SER A 36 -22.04 -4.67 -17.22
CA SER A 36 -21.35 -5.71 -17.98
C SER A 36 -20.29 -6.37 -17.09
N SER A 37 -20.44 -7.68 -16.88
CA SER A 37 -19.50 -8.55 -16.16
C SER A 37 -18.31 -8.98 -17.03
N MET A 38 -17.09 -8.64 -16.62
CA MET A 38 -15.80 -9.31 -16.88
C MET A 38 -14.82 -8.71 -15.85
N SER A 39 -13.92 -9.37 -15.13
CA SER A 39 -13.42 -10.75 -15.03
C SER A 39 -12.72 -10.87 -13.67
N GLU A 40 -12.71 -12.05 -13.06
CA GLU A 40 -12.20 -12.33 -11.71
C GLU A 40 -10.66 -12.30 -11.63
N SER A 41 -10.14 -11.61 -10.61
CA SER A 41 -8.81 -11.83 -10.03
C SER A 41 -8.96 -11.87 -8.51
N ILE A 42 -8.56 -13.00 -7.90
CA ILE A 42 -8.71 -13.32 -6.47
C ILE A 42 -7.43 -12.88 -5.75
N SER A 43 -7.56 -12.05 -4.71
CA SER A 43 -6.47 -11.57 -3.87
C SER A 43 -6.10 -12.61 -2.80
N HIS A 44 -4.82 -12.89 -2.58
CA HIS A 44 -4.31 -13.92 -1.68
C HIS A 44 -3.47 -13.36 -0.53
N LEU A 45 -4.07 -12.49 0.29
CA LEU A 45 -3.70 -12.31 1.70
C LEU A 45 -4.91 -11.75 2.48
N ASP A 46 -5.27 -12.46 3.55
CA ASP A 46 -6.51 -12.42 4.34
C ASP A 46 -7.54 -11.31 4.03
N VAL A 47 -8.37 -11.52 3.00
CA VAL A 47 -9.83 -11.32 3.00
C VAL A 47 -10.43 -12.24 1.94
N GLU A 48 -11.27 -13.21 2.34
CA GLU A 48 -12.02 -14.05 1.39
C GLU A 48 -13.53 -13.90 1.60
N ILE A 49 -14.20 -13.48 0.53
CA ILE A 49 -15.64 -13.58 0.30
C ILE A 49 -15.88 -14.95 -0.36
N VAL A 50 -16.76 -15.77 0.21
CA VAL A 50 -17.21 -17.04 -0.39
C VAL A 50 -18.60 -16.83 -1.01
N GLU A 51 -18.71 -16.98 -2.34
CA GLU A 51 -20.00 -17.28 -2.99
C GLU A 51 -20.12 -18.76 -3.36
N LYS A 52 -21.38 -19.17 -3.54
CA LYS A 52 -21.93 -20.48 -3.19
C LYS A 52 -22.12 -21.40 -4.41
N GLU A 53 -21.89 -22.69 -4.18
CA GLU A 53 -22.26 -23.90 -4.94
C GLU A 53 -22.90 -23.75 -6.34
N ILE A 54 -22.21 -24.30 -7.35
CA ILE A 54 -22.85 -24.90 -8.53
C ILE A 54 -22.32 -26.32 -8.69
N ASP A 55 -23.24 -27.27 -8.56
CA ASP A 55 -23.11 -28.68 -8.95
C ASP A 55 -23.22 -28.76 -10.47
N GLU A 56 -22.23 -29.32 -11.16
CA GLU A 56 -22.46 -30.34 -12.19
C GLU A 56 -21.15 -30.85 -12.81
N THR A 57 -21.12 -32.18 -12.89
CA THR A 57 -20.23 -33.09 -13.61
C THR A 57 -19.76 -32.64 -14.99
N THR A 58 -18.48 -32.87 -15.35
CA THR A 58 -18.08 -33.68 -16.54
C THR A 58 -16.56 -33.85 -16.68
N GLU A 59 -16.18 -35.13 -16.82
CA GLU A 59 -15.16 -35.75 -17.68
C GLU A 59 -13.70 -35.26 -17.73
N GLU A 60 -12.82 -36.22 -17.43
CA GLU A 60 -11.36 -36.21 -17.49
C GLU A 60 -10.83 -36.08 -18.93
N GLU A 61 -9.82 -35.24 -19.14
CA GLU A 61 -8.85 -35.43 -20.24
C GLU A 61 -7.41 -35.33 -19.72
N GLU A 62 -6.66 -36.40 -19.91
CA GLU A 62 -5.24 -36.56 -19.62
C GLU A 62 -4.38 -35.61 -20.47
N TYR A 63 -3.48 -34.86 -19.81
CA TYR A 63 -2.42 -34.11 -20.48
C TYR A 63 -1.07 -34.80 -20.28
N HIS A 64 -0.45 -35.25 -21.38
CA HIS A 64 0.91 -35.77 -21.44
C HIS A 64 1.91 -34.63 -21.77
N PRO A 65 2.98 -34.42 -20.99
CA PRO A 65 4.04 -33.47 -21.36
C PRO A 65 5.04 -34.12 -22.32
N ASN A 66 5.33 -33.43 -23.43
CA ASN A 66 6.37 -33.79 -24.40
C ASN A 66 7.76 -33.38 -23.90
N ASP A 67 8.70 -34.29 -24.11
CA ASP A 67 10.14 -34.20 -23.89
C ASP A 67 10.82 -33.03 -24.61
N TYR A 68 11.63 -32.26 -23.87
CA TYR A 68 12.82 -31.60 -24.39
C TYR A 68 13.96 -31.73 -23.36
N THR A 69 14.87 -32.67 -23.61
CA THR A 69 16.14 -32.80 -22.92
C THR A 69 17.15 -31.80 -23.48
N ILE A 70 17.78 -31.02 -22.60
CA ILE A 70 19.03 -30.29 -22.89
C ILE A 70 20.04 -30.76 -21.85
N ASP A 71 21.07 -31.46 -22.31
CA ASP A 71 22.23 -31.86 -21.52
C ASP A 71 23.01 -30.62 -21.10
N VAL A 72 23.23 -30.46 -19.79
CA VAL A 72 24.21 -29.53 -19.24
C VAL A 72 25.13 -30.33 -18.33
N GLU A 73 26.39 -30.42 -18.73
CA GLU A 73 27.49 -31.06 -17.99
C GLU A 73 27.76 -30.30 -16.67
N GLU A 74 27.84 -31.03 -15.55
CA GLU A 74 28.31 -30.52 -14.26
C GLU A 74 29.83 -30.28 -14.29
N PRO A 75 30.33 -29.15 -13.74
CA PRO A 75 31.69 -29.06 -13.27
C PRO A 75 31.79 -29.25 -11.75
N THR A 76 32.81 -30.02 -11.40
CA THR A 76 33.23 -30.52 -10.10
C THR A 76 33.72 -29.44 -9.13
N ASP A 77 33.54 -29.73 -7.85
CA ASP A 77 34.06 -29.04 -6.66
C ASP A 77 35.56 -28.66 -6.74
N GLU A 78 35.88 -27.40 -6.47
CA GLU A 78 37.12 -27.01 -5.78
C GLU A 78 36.81 -25.87 -4.80
N GLU A 79 37.07 -26.11 -3.51
CA GLU A 79 37.05 -25.15 -2.40
C GLU A 79 38.18 -24.14 -2.56
N GLU A 80 37.90 -22.84 -2.41
CA GLU A 80 38.90 -21.87 -1.95
C GLU A 80 38.30 -20.89 -0.93
N ASP A 81 38.89 -20.94 0.27
CA ASP A 81 38.72 -20.02 1.39
C ASP A 81 39.03 -18.57 0.97
N PHE A 82 38.16 -17.62 1.31
CA PHE A 82 38.54 -16.21 1.37
C PHE A 82 38.42 -15.68 2.80
N LEU A 83 39.58 -15.52 3.42
CA LEU A 83 39.79 -14.78 4.64
C LEU A 83 39.58 -13.28 4.38
N VAL A 84 38.91 -12.64 5.32
CA VAL A 84 38.78 -11.20 5.48
C VAL A 84 40.07 -10.68 6.13
N GLU A 85 40.76 -9.75 5.48
CA GLU A 85 41.71 -8.86 6.15
C GLU A 85 41.35 -7.40 5.79
N ASP A 86 41.06 -6.65 6.83
CA ASP A 86 41.02 -5.18 6.86
C ASP A 86 42.44 -4.65 6.65
N ASP A 87 42.60 -3.55 5.89
CA ASP A 87 43.74 -2.64 6.06
C ASP A 87 43.36 -1.21 5.65
N ASP A 88 43.69 -0.30 6.58
CA ASP A 88 43.55 1.15 6.55
C ASP A 88 44.59 1.85 5.62
N ASP A 89 44.31 3.12 5.34
CA ASP A 89 45.23 4.21 4.93
C ASP A 89 45.93 4.15 3.56
N ASP A 90 45.70 5.16 2.72
CA ASP A 90 46.81 5.94 2.12
C ASP A 90 46.33 7.26 1.46
N GLU A 91 47.12 8.30 1.74
CA GLU A 91 46.97 9.71 1.35
C GLU A 91 47.30 9.99 -0.14
N GLU A 92 46.72 11.11 -0.61
CA GLU A 92 47.05 12.01 -1.75
C GLU A 92 48.07 11.60 -2.84
N GLU A 93 47.71 11.79 -4.12
CA GLU A 93 48.53 12.53 -5.11
C GLU A 93 47.64 13.26 -6.15
N GLU A 94 47.70 14.60 -6.15
CA GLU A 94 47.27 15.46 -7.27
C GLU A 94 48.31 15.40 -8.40
N GLU A 95 47.91 14.94 -9.60
CA GLU A 95 48.64 15.24 -10.83
C GLU A 95 47.82 16.17 -11.75
N GLY A 96 48.32 17.39 -11.92
CA GLY A 96 47.79 18.39 -12.82
C GLY A 96 48.14 18.11 -14.28
N TYR A 97 47.14 18.23 -15.16
CA TYR A 97 47.35 18.28 -16.61
C TYR A 97 47.46 19.73 -17.10
N SER A 98 48.50 19.98 -17.89
CA SER A 98 48.84 21.24 -18.57
C SER A 98 47.87 21.59 -19.70
N GLU A 99 47.56 22.88 -19.86
CA GLU A 99 46.61 23.50 -20.80
C GLU A 99 46.93 23.41 -22.33
N GLU A 100 47.72 22.46 -22.83
CA GLU A 100 48.19 22.50 -24.24
C GLU A 100 47.85 21.29 -25.15
N GLU A 101 46.71 20.62 -24.93
CA GLU A 101 46.17 19.61 -25.90
C GLU A 101 44.69 19.80 -26.30
N LEU A 102 44.12 21.00 -26.14
CA LEU A 102 42.79 21.33 -26.65
C LEU A 102 42.85 21.98 -28.04
N GLN A 103 43.19 21.22 -29.09
CA GLN A 103 42.87 21.62 -30.48
C GLN A 103 43.10 20.51 -31.53
N LYS A 104 42.25 19.46 -31.57
CA LYS A 104 41.95 18.71 -32.81
C LYS A 104 40.48 18.23 -32.82
N PRO A 105 39.72 18.40 -33.92
CA PRO A 105 38.33 17.96 -33.99
C PRO A 105 38.27 16.48 -34.37
N TYR A 106 37.75 15.64 -33.48
CA TYR A 106 37.29 14.30 -33.85
C TYR A 106 35.78 14.34 -34.08
N GLY A 107 35.38 14.33 -35.34
CA GLY A 107 34.00 14.04 -35.74
C GLY A 107 33.69 12.54 -35.65
N PRO A 108 32.42 12.14 -35.57
CA PRO A 108 32.05 10.73 -35.43
C PRO A 108 32.37 9.94 -36.70
N VAL A 109 33.06 8.81 -36.55
CA VAL A 109 33.23 7.79 -37.58
C VAL A 109 31.93 6.99 -37.67
N LEU A 110 31.12 7.25 -38.70
CA LEU A 110 29.95 6.44 -39.06
C LEU A 110 30.43 5.16 -39.75
N LEU A 111 30.20 4.00 -39.13
CA LEU A 111 30.21 2.73 -39.84
C LEU A 111 28.92 2.60 -40.68
N PRO A 112 28.97 2.13 -41.94
CA PRO A 112 27.78 1.99 -42.77
C PRO A 112 26.86 0.88 -42.26
N MET A 113 25.58 1.20 -42.05
CA MET A 113 24.50 0.24 -41.79
C MET A 113 24.28 -0.64 -43.02
N PRO A 114 23.98 -1.95 -42.86
CA PRO A 114 23.62 -2.81 -43.98
C PRO A 114 22.28 -2.36 -44.60
N ASP A 115 22.20 -2.45 -45.92
CA ASP A 115 21.00 -2.14 -46.70
C ASP A 115 19.92 -3.21 -46.43
N LEU A 116 18.85 -2.81 -45.72
CA LEU A 116 17.72 -3.68 -45.37
C LEU A 116 16.74 -3.90 -46.53
N SER A 117 17.02 -3.40 -47.74
CA SER A 117 16.15 -3.59 -48.91
C SER A 117 16.15 -5.02 -49.47
N GLU A 118 17.08 -5.89 -49.06
CA GLU A 118 17.19 -7.27 -49.57
C GLU A 118 16.35 -8.33 -48.81
N PHE A 119 15.71 -7.98 -47.69
CA PHE A 119 14.81 -8.87 -46.95
C PHE A 119 13.34 -8.47 -47.11
N SER A 120 12.84 -8.51 -48.35
CA SER A 120 11.41 -8.28 -48.63
C SER A 120 10.67 -9.62 -48.76
N ILE A 121 10.04 -10.07 -47.68
CA ILE A 121 9.00 -11.10 -47.75
C ILE A 121 7.72 -10.39 -48.22
N PRO A 122 7.11 -10.77 -49.35
CA PRO A 122 5.91 -10.09 -49.83
C PRO A 122 4.72 -10.46 -48.93
N LEU A 123 4.25 -9.50 -48.15
CA LEU A 123 2.95 -9.60 -47.46
C LEU A 123 1.83 -9.64 -48.51
N PRO A 124 0.83 -10.53 -48.37
CA PRO A 124 -0.31 -10.58 -49.28
C PRO A 124 -1.09 -9.25 -49.26
N SER A 125 -1.52 -8.82 -50.45
CA SER A 125 -2.17 -7.53 -50.73
C SER A 125 -3.45 -7.25 -49.93
N SER A 126 -3.96 -8.23 -49.19
CA SER A 126 -5.15 -8.13 -48.35
C SER A 126 -4.89 -7.59 -46.94
N PHE A 127 -3.65 -7.27 -46.57
CA PHE A 127 -3.29 -6.77 -45.23
C PHE A 127 -2.98 -5.26 -45.16
N LYS A 128 -3.06 -4.54 -46.28
CA LYS A 128 -2.61 -3.13 -46.38
C LYS A 128 -3.69 -2.06 -46.14
N GLU A 129 -4.93 -2.44 -45.85
CA GLU A 129 -6.03 -1.48 -45.63
C GLU A 129 -6.47 -1.33 -44.16
N GLU A 130 -5.86 -2.02 -43.20
CA GLU A 130 -6.30 -2.00 -41.80
C GLU A 130 -5.38 -1.25 -40.81
N PHE A 131 -4.22 -0.75 -41.25
CA PHE A 131 -3.21 -0.15 -40.36
C PHE A 131 -2.88 1.33 -40.64
N ASP A 132 -3.74 2.04 -41.39
CA ASP A 132 -3.55 3.48 -41.69
C ASP A 132 -4.61 4.38 -41.03
N GLN A 133 -5.37 3.84 -40.08
CA GLN A 133 -6.21 4.66 -39.20
C GLN A 133 -5.32 5.17 -38.05
N PRO A 134 -5.29 6.49 -37.76
CA PRO A 134 -4.69 6.94 -36.51
C PRO A 134 -5.41 6.22 -35.37
N ILE A 135 -4.68 5.39 -34.64
CA ILE A 135 -5.19 4.82 -33.38
C ILE A 135 -5.48 6.03 -32.51
N GLU A 136 -6.76 6.35 -32.30
CA GLU A 136 -7.13 7.38 -31.35
C GLU A 136 -6.48 7.01 -30.02
N PRO A 137 -5.78 7.94 -29.35
CA PRO A 137 -5.21 7.65 -28.05
C PRO A 137 -6.34 7.15 -27.14
N PRO A 138 -6.07 6.13 -26.31
CA PRO A 138 -7.08 5.62 -25.40
C PRO A 138 -7.70 6.78 -24.59
N PRO A 139 -8.99 6.71 -24.26
CA PRO A 139 -9.62 7.74 -23.47
C PRO A 139 -8.83 7.95 -22.17
N LEU A 140 -8.61 9.21 -21.81
CA LEU A 140 -7.92 9.57 -20.57
C LEU A 140 -8.63 8.94 -19.38
N ALA A 141 -7.84 8.47 -18.41
CA ALA A 141 -8.40 7.96 -17.16
C ALA A 141 -9.14 9.09 -16.42
N PRO A 142 -10.25 8.79 -15.73
CA PRO A 142 -10.89 9.77 -14.88
C PRO A 142 -9.95 10.19 -13.73
N LEU A 143 -10.11 11.40 -13.21
CA LEU A 143 -9.39 11.83 -12.01
C LEU A 143 -9.72 10.89 -10.83
N PRO A 144 -8.76 10.63 -9.93
CA PRO A 144 -8.94 9.67 -8.85
C PRO A 144 -9.98 10.16 -7.85
N ASN A 145 -10.69 9.22 -7.24
CA ASN A 145 -11.61 9.50 -6.15
C ASN A 145 -10.82 9.70 -4.85
N ILE A 146 -11.27 10.64 -4.03
CA ILE A 146 -10.82 10.79 -2.64
C ILE A 146 -11.80 9.99 -1.78
N LEU A 147 -11.32 8.94 -1.14
CA LEU A 147 -12.13 8.06 -0.30
C LEU A 147 -11.83 8.33 1.17
N HIS A 148 -12.87 8.59 1.96
CA HIS A 148 -12.71 8.79 3.40
C HIS A 148 -12.95 7.48 4.16
N VAL A 149 -11.87 6.81 4.58
CA VAL A 149 -11.89 5.41 5.03
C VAL A 149 -12.88 5.18 6.16
N GLN A 150 -12.90 6.05 7.18
CA GLN A 150 -13.72 5.84 8.37
C GLN A 150 -15.24 5.87 8.07
N THR A 151 -15.66 6.54 6.99
CA THR A 151 -17.07 6.54 6.57
C THR A 151 -17.47 5.31 5.76
N LEU A 152 -16.48 4.57 5.25
CA LEU A 152 -16.68 3.39 4.40
C LEU A 152 -16.52 2.07 5.17
N LEU A 153 -16.06 2.13 6.44
CA LEU A 153 -16.00 0.96 7.31
C LEU A 153 -17.42 0.45 7.62
N LYS A 154 -17.65 -0.83 7.33
CA LYS A 154 -18.91 -1.50 7.68
C LYS A 154 -19.08 -1.57 9.21
N PRO A 155 -20.23 -1.21 9.79
CA PRO A 155 -20.51 -1.37 11.21
C PRO A 155 -20.28 -2.82 11.69
N TYR A 156 -19.84 -3.02 12.93
CA TYR A 156 -19.58 -4.36 13.49
C TYR A 156 -20.76 -5.33 13.33
N ASP A 157 -21.99 -4.85 13.54
CA ASP A 157 -23.21 -5.66 13.44
C ASP A 157 -23.54 -6.10 12.00
N GLU A 158 -22.89 -5.50 11.00
CA GLU A 158 -23.04 -5.82 9.58
C GLU A 158 -21.91 -6.71 9.05
N ILE A 159 -20.89 -7.00 9.87
CA ILE A 159 -19.78 -7.89 9.52
C ILE A 159 -20.23 -9.33 9.74
N ASN A 160 -20.95 -9.86 8.75
CA ASN A 160 -21.28 -11.28 8.65
C ASN A 160 -20.14 -12.02 7.93
N ASP A 161 -18.97 -12.12 8.57
CA ASP A 161 -17.91 -12.99 8.07
C ASP A 161 -18.06 -14.39 8.69
N PRO A 162 -18.39 -15.43 7.90
CA PRO A 162 -18.46 -16.80 8.39
C PRO A 162 -17.08 -17.39 8.74
N SER A 163 -15.98 -16.73 8.39
CA SER A 163 -14.61 -17.19 8.66
C SER A 163 -14.19 -16.99 10.13
N PRO A 164 -13.70 -18.03 10.82
CA PRO A 164 -13.12 -17.94 12.17
C PRO A 164 -11.81 -17.11 12.25
N SER A 165 -11.28 -16.58 11.14
CA SER A 165 -9.99 -15.85 11.12
C SER A 165 -10.11 -14.34 11.33
N LEU A 166 -11.25 -13.72 11.00
CA LEU A 166 -11.46 -12.26 11.05
C LEU A 166 -12.54 -11.83 12.05
N GLN A 167 -12.94 -12.71 12.97
CA GLN A 167 -14.01 -12.43 13.93
C GLN A 167 -13.76 -11.10 14.67
N GLY A 168 -14.57 -10.10 14.29
CA GLY A 168 -14.61 -8.79 14.92
C GLY A 168 -13.75 -7.71 14.28
N LEU A 169 -12.95 -7.95 13.24
CA LEU A 169 -12.14 -6.90 12.61
C LEU A 169 -12.96 -6.07 11.62
N GLN A 170 -12.70 -4.76 11.50
CA GLN A 170 -13.17 -3.96 10.37
C GLN A 170 -12.02 -3.73 9.39
N VAL A 171 -12.18 -4.13 8.14
CA VAL A 171 -11.15 -4.04 7.09
C VAL A 171 -11.67 -3.21 5.92
N PHE A 172 -10.81 -2.33 5.38
CA PHE A 172 -11.07 -1.59 4.16
C PHE A 172 -9.87 -1.72 3.20
N HIS A 173 -10.09 -2.30 2.02
CA HIS A 173 -9.05 -2.57 1.03
C HIS A 173 -8.75 -1.35 0.17
N MET A 174 -7.93 -0.44 0.70
CA MET A 174 -7.60 0.82 0.04
C MET A 174 -7.06 0.62 -1.39
N GLY A 175 -6.15 -0.33 -1.60
CA GLY A 175 -5.56 -0.58 -2.94
C GLY A 175 -6.63 -0.88 -3.99
N ARG A 176 -7.46 -1.90 -3.73
CA ARG A 176 -8.59 -2.28 -4.59
C ARG A 176 -9.60 -1.13 -4.79
N GLU A 177 -10.03 -0.48 -3.72
CA GLU A 177 -11.10 0.53 -3.77
C GLU A 177 -10.67 1.82 -4.48
N THR A 178 -9.36 2.11 -4.48
CA THR A 178 -8.78 3.24 -5.22
C THR A 178 -8.36 2.89 -6.65
N GLY A 179 -8.50 1.62 -7.05
CA GLY A 179 -8.21 1.17 -8.42
C GLY A 179 -6.73 0.89 -8.71
N LEU A 180 -5.91 0.62 -7.68
CA LEU A 180 -4.56 0.09 -7.93
C LEU A 180 -4.65 -1.26 -8.65
N THR A 181 -3.72 -1.47 -9.58
CA THR A 181 -3.68 -2.61 -10.50
C THR A 181 -2.46 -3.51 -10.30
N GLY A 182 -1.46 -3.04 -9.56
CA GLY A 182 -0.25 -3.77 -9.26
C GLY A 182 -0.44 -4.87 -8.20
N GLU A 183 0.56 -5.75 -8.14
CA GLU A 183 0.77 -6.74 -7.07
C GLU A 183 0.98 -6.14 -5.66
N MET A 184 1.03 -4.82 -5.51
CA MET A 184 1.14 -4.16 -4.22
C MET A 184 -0.26 -3.75 -3.78
N GLN A 185 -0.62 -4.10 -2.54
CA GLN A 185 -1.93 -3.81 -1.97
C GLN A 185 -1.78 -3.14 -0.61
N ALA A 186 -2.83 -2.40 -0.23
CA ALA A 186 -2.91 -1.74 1.05
C ALA A 186 -4.30 -1.89 1.66
N MET A 187 -4.36 -2.03 2.98
CA MET A 187 -5.60 -2.07 3.74
C MET A 187 -5.53 -1.23 5.01
N TYR A 188 -6.67 -0.69 5.39
CA TYR A 188 -6.90 -0.15 6.72
C TYR A 188 -7.58 -1.22 7.57
N VAL A 189 -7.10 -1.41 8.80
CA VAL A 189 -7.70 -2.35 9.76
C VAL A 189 -8.00 -1.65 11.07
N ARG A 190 -9.26 -1.74 11.51
CA ARG A 190 -9.64 -1.47 12.90
C ARG A 190 -9.67 -2.77 13.68
N LEU A 191 -8.79 -2.86 14.67
CA LEU A 191 -8.56 -4.02 15.51
C LEU A 191 -9.16 -3.78 16.90
N PRO A 192 -10.32 -4.38 17.26
CA PRO A 192 -10.97 -4.10 18.54
C PRO A 192 -10.31 -4.75 19.76
N PRO A 193 -10.63 -4.31 20.98
CA PRO A 193 -10.15 -4.94 22.20
C PRO A 193 -10.44 -6.43 22.28
N GLY A 194 -9.45 -7.23 22.67
CA GLY A 194 -9.58 -8.68 22.81
C GLY A 194 -9.49 -9.43 21.48
N THR A 195 -8.99 -8.80 20.42
CA THR A 195 -8.77 -9.41 19.10
C THR A 195 -7.29 -9.38 18.70
N ARG A 196 -6.96 -10.04 17.58
CA ARG A 196 -5.64 -10.00 16.96
C ARG A 196 -5.78 -9.83 15.45
N LEU A 197 -4.76 -9.26 14.82
CA LEU A 197 -4.74 -8.96 13.39
C LEU A 197 -4.83 -10.24 12.54
N SER A 198 -4.07 -11.25 12.93
CA SER A 198 -4.05 -12.54 12.26
C SER A 198 -3.63 -13.64 13.23
N ARG A 199 -3.81 -14.91 12.84
CA ARG A 199 -3.06 -16.01 13.46
C ARG A 199 -1.56 -15.78 13.21
N PRO A 200 -0.68 -16.04 14.20
CA PRO A 200 0.76 -16.00 14.01
C PRO A 200 1.21 -16.63 12.69
N VAL A 201 1.80 -15.81 11.82
CA VAL A 201 2.09 -16.20 10.43
C VAL A 201 3.45 -15.65 9.98
N ALA A 202 4.11 -16.35 9.06
CA ALA A 202 5.22 -15.85 8.27
C ALA A 202 4.96 -16.08 6.77
N HIS A 203 5.43 -15.16 5.93
CA HIS A 203 5.23 -15.16 4.48
C HIS A 203 6.50 -15.62 3.75
N GLN A 204 6.34 -16.41 2.69
CA GLN A 204 7.46 -16.92 1.91
C GLN A 204 7.91 -15.93 0.83
N LEU A 205 7.00 -15.23 0.15
CA LEU A 205 7.33 -14.42 -1.03
C LEU A 205 7.09 -12.92 -0.88
N GLY A 206 6.02 -12.52 -0.18
CA GLY A 206 5.60 -11.13 -0.02
C GLY A 206 6.13 -10.49 1.26
N ASP A 207 6.69 -9.28 1.11
CA ASP A 207 6.99 -8.44 2.27
C ASP A 207 5.68 -7.86 2.83
N VAL A 208 5.65 -7.61 4.14
CA VAL A 208 4.52 -6.97 4.83
C VAL A 208 5.02 -5.86 5.73
N ILE A 209 4.34 -4.72 5.74
CA ILE A 209 4.56 -3.66 6.73
C ILE A 209 3.24 -3.25 7.38
N VAL A 210 3.30 -2.98 8.68
CA VAL A 210 2.17 -2.49 9.47
C VAL A 210 2.58 -1.18 10.12
N TYR A 211 1.75 -0.15 9.96
CA TYR A 211 1.88 1.15 10.61
C TYR A 211 0.71 1.38 11.57
N CYS A 212 1.00 1.77 12.80
CA CYS A 212 0.00 2.06 13.82
C CYS A 212 -0.41 3.54 13.79
N ILE A 213 -1.60 3.81 13.28
CA ILE A 213 -2.15 5.17 13.19
C ILE A 213 -2.58 5.68 14.56
N SER A 214 -3.25 4.82 15.35
CA SER A 214 -3.76 5.16 16.68
C SER A 214 -3.99 3.92 17.53
N GLY A 215 -3.96 4.12 18.85
CA GLY A 215 -4.09 3.07 19.84
C GLY A 215 -2.75 2.53 20.32
N SER A 216 -2.82 1.54 21.22
CA SER A 216 -1.67 0.87 21.81
C SER A 216 -2.00 -0.60 22.02
N GLY A 217 -1.11 -1.47 21.55
CA GLY A 217 -1.26 -2.92 21.69
C GLY A 217 0.08 -3.61 21.80
N LEU A 218 0.08 -4.87 21.41
CA LEU A 218 1.25 -5.73 21.47
C LEU A 218 1.60 -6.23 20.08
N LEU A 219 2.85 -6.02 19.67
CA LEU A 219 3.47 -6.82 18.63
C LEU A 219 3.80 -8.18 19.22
N TRP A 220 3.27 -9.25 18.66
CA TRP A 220 3.75 -10.60 18.90
C TRP A 220 4.72 -11.00 17.79
N GLN A 221 5.92 -11.46 18.14
CA GLN A 221 6.93 -11.93 17.20
C GLN A 221 7.69 -13.12 17.78
N ASN A 222 7.68 -14.26 17.06
CA ASN A 222 8.33 -15.52 17.45
C ASN A 222 8.09 -15.92 18.92
N GLY A 223 6.85 -15.80 19.41
CA GLY A 223 6.48 -16.20 20.78
C GLY A 223 6.74 -15.16 21.87
N TRP A 224 7.21 -13.96 21.52
CA TRP A 224 7.44 -12.85 22.45
C TRP A 224 6.53 -11.67 22.13
N THR A 225 6.18 -10.88 23.14
CA THR A 225 5.38 -9.66 22.97
C THR A 225 6.17 -8.41 23.28
N PHE A 226 5.94 -7.37 22.49
CA PHE A 226 6.57 -6.05 22.59
C PHE A 226 5.50 -4.96 22.50
N PRO A 227 5.67 -3.80 23.14
CA PRO A 227 4.74 -2.68 22.95
C PRO A 227 4.72 -2.23 21.49
N PHE A 228 3.53 -2.03 20.94
CA PHE A 228 3.31 -1.50 19.60
C PHE A 228 2.28 -0.38 19.67
N ASN A 229 2.74 0.86 19.52
CA ASN A 229 1.98 2.05 19.84
C ASN A 229 1.75 2.92 18.60
N THR A 230 0.92 3.94 18.76
CA THR A 230 0.75 5.00 17.76
C THR A 230 2.11 5.50 17.26
N THR A 231 2.20 5.71 15.94
CA THR A 231 3.40 6.04 15.16
C THR A 231 4.48 4.96 15.07
N ASP A 232 4.25 3.76 15.58
CA ASP A 232 5.17 2.65 15.35
C ASP A 232 4.90 2.01 13.98
N ALA A 233 5.98 1.65 13.28
CA ALA A 233 5.94 0.83 12.08
C ALA A 233 6.74 -0.46 12.31
N VAL A 234 6.27 -1.57 11.75
CA VAL A 234 6.98 -2.85 11.76
C VAL A 234 6.90 -3.51 10.39
N GLY A 235 8.05 -3.96 9.89
CA GLY A 235 8.17 -4.66 8.62
C GLY A 235 8.63 -6.10 8.80
N TRP A 236 8.14 -6.99 7.95
CA TRP A 236 8.60 -8.37 7.86
C TRP A 236 8.98 -8.66 6.41
N LYS A 237 10.28 -8.84 6.20
CA LYS A 237 10.81 -9.31 4.94
C LYS A 237 10.39 -10.77 4.70
N ALA A 238 9.89 -11.03 3.51
CA ALA A 238 9.52 -12.35 3.03
C ALA A 238 10.66 -13.35 3.15
N GLY A 239 10.32 -14.62 3.34
CA GLY A 239 11.29 -15.71 3.32
C GLY A 239 12.18 -15.76 4.57
N THR A 240 11.98 -14.87 5.55
CA THR A 240 12.74 -14.89 6.81
C THR A 240 12.25 -15.96 7.78
N GLY A 241 10.98 -16.37 7.70
CA GLY A 241 10.36 -17.27 8.68
C GLY A 241 9.98 -16.58 9.99
N ILE A 242 10.14 -15.25 10.11
CA ILE A 242 9.73 -14.49 11.30
C ILE A 242 8.21 -14.49 11.37
N THR A 243 7.69 -15.14 12.40
CA THR A 243 6.26 -15.28 12.63
C THR A 243 5.75 -14.13 13.49
N HIS A 244 4.61 -13.57 13.11
CA HIS A 244 4.15 -12.33 13.71
C HIS A 244 2.62 -12.19 13.75
N THR A 245 2.13 -11.31 14.62
CA THR A 245 0.77 -10.76 14.61
C THR A 245 0.71 -9.53 15.52
N ILE A 246 -0.32 -8.68 15.36
CA ILE A 246 -0.63 -7.59 16.30
C ILE A 246 -1.79 -8.02 17.18
N ILE A 247 -1.67 -7.84 18.48
CA ILE A 247 -2.67 -8.22 19.49
C ILE A 247 -3.20 -6.93 20.14
N ASN A 248 -4.52 -6.76 20.12
CA ASN A 248 -5.17 -5.74 20.92
C ASN A 248 -5.61 -6.35 22.25
N ASP A 249 -4.81 -6.11 23.28
CA ASP A 249 -5.05 -6.60 24.64
C ASP A 249 -5.41 -5.47 25.61
N THR A 250 -5.95 -4.36 25.10
CA THR A 250 -6.29 -3.17 25.90
C THR A 250 -7.37 -3.42 26.95
N ASN A 251 -8.15 -4.50 26.82
CA ASN A 251 -9.14 -4.94 27.79
C ASN A 251 -8.65 -6.07 28.71
N ALA A 252 -7.33 -6.35 28.76
CA ALA A 252 -6.79 -7.49 29.52
C ALA A 252 -7.17 -7.51 31.02
N ASP A 253 -7.43 -6.35 31.61
CA ASP A 253 -7.85 -6.21 33.02
C ASP A 253 -9.37 -6.35 33.23
N GLY A 254 -10.12 -6.62 32.16
CA GLY A 254 -11.58 -6.68 32.17
C GLY A 254 -12.27 -5.31 32.03
N GLY A 255 -11.51 -4.26 31.76
CA GLY A 255 -12.01 -2.91 31.49
C GLY A 255 -12.56 -2.71 30.07
N VAL A 256 -12.97 -1.48 29.79
CA VAL A 256 -13.30 -1.04 28.42
C VAL A 256 -11.98 -0.77 27.72
N GLY A 257 -11.65 -1.59 26.71
CA GLY A 257 -10.46 -1.37 25.88
C GLY A 257 -10.69 -0.33 24.78
N GLU A 258 -9.65 -0.04 24.01
CA GLU A 258 -9.68 0.87 22.87
C GLU A 258 -9.28 0.15 21.58
N ASP A 259 -9.86 0.56 20.46
CA ASP A 259 -9.49 0.04 19.15
C ASP A 259 -8.05 0.47 18.78
N ILE A 260 -7.38 -0.38 18.01
CA ILE A 260 -6.12 -0.04 17.34
C ILE A 260 -6.41 0.11 15.85
N ASN A 261 -5.97 1.22 15.25
CA ASN A 261 -6.15 1.46 13.82
C ASN A 261 -4.81 1.33 13.11
N LEU A 262 -4.77 0.48 12.09
CA LEU A 262 -3.56 0.06 11.39
C LEU A 262 -3.67 0.35 9.90
N LEU A 263 -2.57 0.77 9.29
CA LEU A 263 -2.35 0.65 7.85
C LEU A 263 -1.45 -0.56 7.60
N ILE A 264 -1.77 -1.33 6.59
CA ILE A 264 -1.00 -2.52 6.20
C ILE A 264 -0.72 -2.43 4.72
N ALA A 265 0.55 -2.55 4.34
CA ALA A 265 0.98 -2.73 2.97
C ALA A 265 1.64 -4.09 2.80
N TYR A 266 1.35 -4.75 1.68
CA TYR A 266 1.84 -6.08 1.38
C TYR A 266 1.90 -6.32 -0.12
N GLU A 267 2.67 -7.34 -0.50
CA GLU A 267 2.66 -7.87 -1.86
C GLU A 267 1.64 -9.01 -1.98
N ASP A 268 0.71 -8.88 -2.91
CA ASP A 268 -0.29 -9.90 -3.26
C ASP A 268 0.29 -10.85 -4.33
N LYS A 269 1.02 -11.87 -3.86
CA LYS A 269 1.68 -12.86 -4.73
C LYS A 269 0.78 -14.08 -4.95
N LEU A 270 0.47 -14.39 -6.21
CA LEU A 270 -0.35 -15.56 -6.58
C LEU A 270 0.18 -16.90 -6.04
N LEU A 271 1.50 -17.04 -5.88
CA LEU A 271 2.15 -18.26 -5.40
C LEU A 271 2.56 -18.19 -3.93
N GLU A 272 2.00 -17.26 -3.15
CA GLU A 272 2.34 -17.09 -1.74
C GLU A 272 2.09 -18.38 -0.95
N SER A 273 3.01 -18.69 -0.04
CA SER A 273 2.87 -19.81 0.90
C SER A 273 3.21 -19.34 2.31
N ASN A 274 2.39 -19.74 3.27
CA ASN A 274 2.46 -19.21 4.62
C ASN A 274 2.87 -20.28 5.63
N TYR A 275 3.56 -19.86 6.69
CA TYR A 275 3.93 -20.71 7.82
C TYR A 275 3.20 -20.30 9.10
N TYR A 276 2.48 -21.23 9.73
CA TYR A 276 1.71 -21.02 10.96
C TYR A 276 2.27 -21.87 12.11
N PRO A 277 3.21 -21.35 12.93
CA PRO A 277 3.89 -22.15 13.95
C PRO A 277 2.96 -22.67 15.06
N LEU A 278 1.88 -21.94 15.35
CA LEU A 278 1.01 -22.18 16.49
C LEU A 278 -0.36 -22.77 16.11
N ASP A 279 -0.65 -22.96 14.81
CA ASP A 279 -1.96 -23.42 14.36
C ASP A 279 -1.86 -24.28 13.08
N GLN A 280 -1.38 -25.52 13.26
CA GLN A 280 -1.21 -26.46 12.15
C GLN A 280 -2.52 -27.05 11.63
N GLU A 281 -3.57 -27.05 12.47
CA GLU A 281 -4.91 -27.44 12.05
C GLU A 281 -5.48 -26.39 11.08
N PHE A 282 -5.34 -25.10 11.40
CA PHE A 282 -5.65 -24.02 10.46
C PHE A 282 -4.82 -24.12 9.18
N ALA A 283 -3.50 -24.34 9.29
CA ALA A 283 -2.64 -24.52 8.12
C ALA A 283 -3.19 -25.61 7.17
N THR A 284 -3.60 -26.74 7.72
CA THR A 284 -4.11 -27.88 6.92
C THR A 284 -5.52 -27.64 6.37
N SER A 285 -6.37 -26.91 7.10
CA SER A 285 -7.79 -26.73 6.75
C SER A 285 -8.09 -25.45 5.95
N SER A 286 -7.14 -24.51 5.88
CA SER A 286 -7.34 -23.20 5.24
C SER A 286 -7.41 -23.23 3.71
N GLY A 287 -7.03 -24.34 3.06
CA GLY A 287 -6.91 -24.41 1.60
C GLY A 287 -5.73 -23.61 1.01
N LYS A 288 -4.97 -22.90 1.85
CA LYS A 288 -3.81 -22.09 1.43
C LYS A 288 -2.57 -22.94 1.21
N SER A 289 -1.67 -22.47 0.36
CA SER A 289 -0.34 -23.07 0.24
C SER A 289 0.44 -22.90 1.53
N ILE A 290 1.00 -24.00 2.03
CA ILE A 290 1.74 -24.05 3.30
C ILE A 290 3.24 -24.12 3.04
N TRP A 291 3.95 -23.17 3.63
CA TRP A 291 5.40 -23.16 3.62
C TRP A 291 5.93 -24.15 4.67
N LYS A 292 6.35 -25.33 4.19
CA LYS A 292 6.70 -26.47 5.04
C LYS A 292 8.02 -26.32 5.80
N ASP A 293 8.99 -25.67 5.17
CA ASP A 293 10.38 -25.62 5.64
C ASP A 293 10.90 -24.16 5.72
N PRO A 294 10.34 -23.31 6.60
CA PRO A 294 10.84 -21.95 6.81
C PRO A 294 12.22 -21.96 7.49
N PRO A 295 13.06 -20.92 7.28
CA PRO A 295 14.32 -20.78 7.99
C PRO A 295 14.11 -20.81 9.52
N PRO A 296 14.95 -21.55 10.26
CA PRO A 296 14.78 -21.70 11.70
C PRO A 296 14.96 -20.36 12.42
N GLN A 297 14.00 -19.99 13.26
CA GLN A 297 14.02 -18.75 14.06
C GLN A 297 14.46 -18.96 15.52
N GLY A 298 15.09 -20.10 15.81
CA GLY A 298 15.34 -20.55 17.18
C GLY A 298 14.06 -21.02 17.89
N ASP A 299 14.15 -21.13 19.21
CA ASP A 299 13.01 -21.54 20.04
C ASP A 299 11.97 -20.41 20.12
N LEU A 300 10.71 -20.73 19.81
CA LEU A 300 9.60 -19.82 20.02
C LEU A 300 9.48 -19.46 21.50
N GLY A 301 9.24 -18.18 21.77
CA GLY A 301 8.86 -17.71 23.09
C GLY A 301 7.53 -18.31 23.57
N PRO A 302 7.23 -18.17 24.87
CA PRO A 302 6.11 -18.89 25.50
C PRO A 302 4.73 -18.25 25.25
N HIS A 303 4.63 -17.09 24.58
CA HIS A 303 3.35 -16.42 24.39
C HIS A 303 2.53 -17.11 23.28
N PRO A 304 1.26 -17.47 23.52
CA PRO A 304 0.44 -18.26 22.58
C PRO A 304 -0.11 -17.49 21.37
N GLY A 305 0.34 -16.26 21.12
CA GLY A 305 -0.16 -15.44 20.01
C GLY A 305 -1.64 -15.03 20.07
N VAL A 306 -2.29 -15.10 21.24
CA VAL A 306 -3.70 -14.74 21.42
C VAL A 306 -3.90 -13.69 22.53
N PRO A 307 -4.97 -12.86 22.47
CA PRO A 307 -5.32 -11.90 23.54
C PRO A 307 -5.57 -12.55 24.90
N SER A 308 -5.40 -11.80 25.99
CA SER A 308 -5.53 -12.27 27.37
C SER A 308 -6.92 -12.80 27.72
N LEU A 309 -7.96 -12.22 27.14
CA LEU A 309 -9.36 -12.62 27.35
C LEU A 309 -9.88 -13.60 26.28
N SER A 310 -9.05 -14.01 25.32
CA SER A 310 -9.47 -14.95 24.27
C SER A 310 -9.81 -16.32 24.87
N PRO A 311 -10.93 -16.95 24.47
CA PRO A 311 -11.23 -18.34 24.85
C PRO A 311 -10.13 -19.32 24.42
N GLU A 312 -9.44 -19.04 23.31
CA GLU A 312 -8.34 -19.87 22.77
C GLU A 312 -7.14 -19.93 23.73
N ARG A 313 -7.00 -18.95 24.63
CA ARG A 313 -5.92 -18.91 25.62
C ARG A 313 -5.98 -20.08 26.60
N GLY A 314 -7.18 -20.53 26.96
CA GLY A 314 -7.39 -21.49 28.04
C GLY A 314 -6.76 -21.04 29.37
N ASN A 315 -6.04 -21.95 30.04
CA ASN A 315 -5.41 -21.71 31.34
C ASN A 315 -3.92 -21.29 31.24
N LEU A 316 -3.45 -20.88 30.06
CA LEU A 316 -2.05 -20.53 29.86
C LEU A 316 -1.69 -19.20 30.57
N THR A 317 -0.57 -19.20 31.28
CA THR A 317 0.02 -17.98 31.85
C THR A 317 0.68 -17.19 30.72
N ILE A 318 0.28 -15.93 30.56
CA ILE A 318 0.88 -15.03 29.59
C ILE A 318 2.20 -14.50 30.16
N PRO A 319 3.34 -14.67 29.45
CA PRO A 319 4.60 -14.06 29.83
C PRO A 319 4.50 -12.53 29.85
N PRO A 320 5.28 -11.83 30.69
CA PRO A 320 5.31 -10.38 30.66
C PRO A 320 5.85 -9.85 29.33
N VAL A 321 5.34 -8.69 28.93
CA VAL A 321 5.80 -7.94 27.76
C VAL A 321 7.29 -7.65 27.87
N GLN A 322 8.02 -7.81 26.76
CA GLN A 322 9.43 -7.50 26.67
C GLN A 322 9.62 -5.99 26.56
N LEU A 323 10.19 -5.39 27.62
CA LEU A 323 10.46 -3.95 27.69
C LEU A 323 11.93 -3.58 27.50
N LYS A 324 12.83 -4.56 27.65
CA LYS A 324 14.28 -4.33 27.60
C LYS A 324 14.84 -4.30 26.18
N TYR A 325 14.20 -5.03 25.28
CA TYR A 325 14.62 -5.18 23.90
C TYR A 325 13.40 -4.91 23.01
N ARG A 326 13.63 -4.18 21.93
CA ARG A 326 12.67 -3.97 20.85
C ARG A 326 13.24 -4.63 19.59
N PRO A 327 12.44 -5.38 18.82
CA PRO A 327 12.92 -5.97 17.58
C PRO A 327 13.43 -4.86 16.63
N SER A 328 14.53 -5.11 15.92
CA SER A 328 15.15 -4.10 15.06
C SER A 328 14.30 -3.75 13.84
N ASN A 329 13.35 -4.61 13.47
CA ASN A 329 12.40 -4.36 12.40
C ASN A 329 11.19 -3.51 12.84
N VAL A 330 11.24 -2.93 14.05
CA VAL A 330 10.19 -2.05 14.60
C VAL A 330 10.79 -0.68 14.89
N VAL A 331 10.28 0.34 14.23
CA VAL A 331 10.76 1.72 14.37
C VAL A 331 9.65 2.63 14.86
N ASN A 332 10.02 3.79 15.40
CA ASN A 332 9.07 4.87 15.65
C ASN A 332 9.19 5.88 14.51
N THR A 333 8.16 5.98 13.69
CA THR A 333 8.21 6.77 12.46
C THR A 333 8.61 8.22 12.68
N ILE A 334 8.20 8.84 13.79
CA ILE A 334 8.51 10.25 14.07
C ILE A 334 9.99 10.44 14.42
N THR A 335 10.64 9.46 15.04
CA THR A 335 12.08 9.55 15.36
C THR A 335 12.97 9.31 14.16
N GLU A 336 12.48 8.59 13.15
CA GLU A 336 13.22 8.31 11.91
C GLU A 336 13.07 9.40 10.85
N LEU A 337 12.29 10.46 11.12
CA LEU A 337 12.14 11.56 10.17
C LEU A 337 13.45 12.32 10.00
N ASP A 338 13.97 12.31 8.78
CA ASP A 338 15.04 13.21 8.39
C ASP A 338 14.52 14.62 8.13
N GLY A 339 15.47 15.56 8.13
CA GLY A 339 15.22 16.94 7.74
C GLY A 339 14.62 17.05 6.34
N ILE A 340 14.08 18.21 6.00
CA ILE A 340 13.65 18.49 4.63
C ILE A 340 14.86 18.28 3.71
N GLY A 341 14.71 17.35 2.76
CA GLY A 341 15.79 16.94 1.88
C GLY A 341 16.22 18.01 0.88
N GLU A 342 17.32 17.77 0.18
CA GLU A 342 17.69 18.52 -1.02
C GLU A 342 17.04 17.86 -2.25
N GLY A 343 16.47 18.64 -3.17
CA GLY A 343 15.89 18.13 -4.43
C GLY A 343 14.35 18.15 -4.47
N GLU A 344 13.73 17.02 -4.86
CA GLU A 344 12.28 16.90 -5.10
C GLU A 344 11.44 16.66 -3.83
N LEU A 345 12.09 16.44 -2.69
CA LEU A 345 11.46 16.24 -1.38
C LEU A 345 11.34 17.59 -0.67
N PHE A 346 10.12 18.12 -0.54
CA PHE A 346 9.86 19.39 0.15
C PHE A 346 9.31 19.17 1.58
N ALA A 347 9.50 17.97 2.12
CA ALA A 347 8.97 17.49 3.38
C ALA A 347 10.06 16.84 4.24
N ASN A 348 9.85 16.82 5.56
CA ASN A 348 10.54 15.87 6.43
C ASN A 348 10.06 14.47 6.05
N ALA A 349 10.98 13.50 5.90
CA ALA A 349 10.61 12.20 5.35
C ALA A 349 11.44 11.07 5.94
N THR A 350 10.90 9.85 5.86
CA THR A 350 11.63 8.61 6.11
C THR A 350 11.10 7.48 5.24
N SER A 351 11.97 6.53 4.86
CA SER A 351 11.55 5.33 4.12
C SER A 351 11.33 4.18 5.08
N LEU A 352 10.09 4.00 5.54
CA LEU A 352 9.71 2.91 6.45
C LEU A 352 10.06 1.53 5.91
N SER A 353 10.01 1.33 4.60
CA SER A 353 10.48 0.09 3.97
C SER A 353 11.98 -0.17 4.20
N GLN A 354 12.82 0.88 4.21
CA GLN A 354 14.25 0.75 4.50
C GLN A 354 14.49 0.60 6.00
N GLU A 355 13.85 1.45 6.82
CA GLU A 355 13.98 1.45 8.28
C GLU A 355 13.56 0.12 8.92
N THR A 356 12.59 -0.57 8.31
CA THR A 356 12.12 -1.89 8.75
C THR A 356 12.79 -3.06 8.02
N ALA A 357 13.82 -2.78 7.20
CA ALA A 357 14.64 -3.75 6.49
C ALA A 357 13.88 -4.66 5.50
N LEU A 358 12.86 -4.12 4.83
CA LEU A 358 12.20 -4.81 3.73
C LEU A 358 13.14 -4.99 2.52
N SER A 359 12.74 -5.85 1.59
CA SER A 359 13.51 -6.18 0.40
C SER A 359 13.68 -5.03 -0.60
N GLY A 360 12.87 -3.98 -0.46
CA GLY A 360 12.81 -2.86 -1.40
C GLY A 360 11.98 -3.13 -2.65
N ARG A 361 11.19 -4.22 -2.70
CA ARG A 361 10.26 -4.51 -3.81
C ARG A 361 9.08 -3.55 -3.88
N PHE A 362 8.69 -2.94 -2.76
CA PHE A 362 7.83 -1.75 -2.72
C PHE A 362 8.47 -0.72 -1.79
N GLY A 363 8.14 0.55 -2.02
CA GLY A 363 8.49 1.66 -1.15
C GLY A 363 7.32 2.00 -0.25
N CYS A 364 7.56 2.08 1.05
CA CYS A 364 6.61 2.66 2.01
C CYS A 364 7.33 3.83 2.68
N ASN A 365 6.85 5.04 2.42
CA ASN A 365 7.44 6.28 2.91
C ASN A 365 6.46 6.99 3.85
N PHE A 366 7.01 7.75 4.79
CA PHE A 366 6.24 8.66 5.61
C PHE A 366 6.76 10.07 5.40
N GLU A 367 5.89 10.96 4.96
CA GLU A 367 6.25 12.34 4.64
C GLU A 367 5.44 13.32 5.48
N VAL A 368 6.11 14.37 5.92
CA VAL A 368 5.52 15.45 6.72
C VAL A 368 5.80 16.80 6.05
N PRO A 369 5.02 17.20 5.03
CA PRO A 369 5.09 18.56 4.49
C PRO A 369 4.73 19.58 5.58
N PRO A 370 5.62 20.50 5.97
CA PRO A 370 5.28 21.57 6.91
C PRO A 370 4.32 22.58 6.27
N PRO A 371 3.71 23.48 7.07
CA PRO A 371 2.85 24.54 6.54
C PRO A 371 3.53 25.39 5.47
N GLY A 372 2.89 25.54 4.32
CA GLY A 372 3.43 26.26 3.16
C GLY A 372 4.31 25.41 2.25
N ALA A 373 4.49 24.11 2.52
CA ALA A 373 5.23 23.20 1.65
C ALA A 373 4.30 22.28 0.84
N ARG A 374 4.90 21.45 0.01
CA ARG A 374 4.24 20.34 -0.70
C ARG A 374 5.00 19.03 -0.44
N SER A 375 4.46 17.89 -0.84
CA SER A 375 5.18 16.61 -0.76
C SER A 375 6.32 16.57 -1.78
N SER A 376 5.97 16.84 -3.04
CA SER A 376 6.85 16.69 -4.20
C SER A 376 6.54 17.69 -5.30
N GLU A 377 7.36 17.72 -6.35
CA GLU A 377 6.94 18.29 -7.63
C GLU A 377 5.74 17.49 -8.16
N PRO A 378 4.75 18.14 -8.80
CA PRO A 378 3.68 17.41 -9.45
C PRO A 378 4.24 16.41 -10.47
N HIS A 379 3.90 15.13 -10.31
CA HIS A 379 4.48 14.07 -11.12
C HIS A 379 3.52 12.89 -11.32
N ALA A 380 3.77 12.08 -12.35
CA ALA A 380 3.08 10.83 -12.62
C ALA A 380 4.07 9.72 -13.01
N HIS A 381 3.78 8.49 -12.60
CA HIS A 381 4.61 7.32 -12.88
C HIS A 381 4.07 6.49 -14.05
N SER A 382 4.99 5.92 -14.84
CA SER A 382 4.66 5.11 -16.02
C SER A 382 4.28 3.66 -15.68
N LEU A 383 4.89 3.11 -14.63
CA LEU A 383 4.76 1.71 -14.22
C LEU A 383 4.44 1.57 -12.72
N GLU A 384 4.80 2.55 -11.90
CA GLU A 384 4.54 2.51 -10.45
C GLU A 384 3.13 3.00 -10.10
N ASP A 385 2.32 2.10 -9.53
CA ASP A 385 1.15 2.49 -8.77
C ASP A 385 1.60 3.18 -7.47
N GLU A 386 0.96 4.29 -7.13
CA GLU A 386 1.14 4.99 -5.86
C GLU A 386 -0.18 5.10 -5.09
N LEU A 387 -0.12 5.04 -3.76
CA LEU A 387 -1.24 5.29 -2.87
C LEU A 387 -0.81 6.17 -1.71
N VAL A 388 -1.63 7.16 -1.38
CA VAL A 388 -1.39 8.07 -0.28
C VAL A 388 -2.57 8.05 0.68
N TYR A 389 -2.28 7.80 1.95
CA TYR A 389 -3.22 7.95 3.06
C TYR A 389 -2.83 9.16 3.91
N VAL A 390 -3.79 10.03 4.21
CA VAL A 390 -3.59 11.19 5.09
C VAL A 390 -3.72 10.73 6.55
N VAL A 391 -2.59 10.62 7.22
CA VAL A 391 -2.48 10.13 8.61
C VAL A 391 -2.96 11.17 9.60
N SER A 392 -2.63 12.44 9.38
CA SER A 392 -3.14 13.56 10.19
C SER A 392 -2.97 14.89 9.46
N GLY A 393 -3.72 15.90 9.89
CA GLY A 393 -3.72 17.23 9.32
C GLY A 393 -4.73 17.40 8.18
N SER A 394 -4.62 18.54 7.49
CA SER A 394 -5.46 18.87 6.33
C SER A 394 -4.65 19.65 5.30
N GLY A 395 -5.01 19.51 4.04
CA GLY A 395 -4.32 20.14 2.93
C GLY A 395 -5.12 20.01 1.64
N ASN A 396 -4.42 20.05 0.52
CA ASN A 396 -5.00 19.82 -0.80
C ASN A 396 -4.19 18.77 -1.55
N VAL A 397 -4.85 17.91 -2.31
CA VAL A 397 -4.21 17.16 -3.40
C VAL A 397 -4.32 17.99 -4.68
N TRP A 398 -3.19 18.18 -5.35
CA TRP A 398 -3.13 18.74 -6.69
C TRP A 398 -3.26 17.61 -7.70
N LEU A 399 -4.16 17.73 -8.66
CA LEU A 399 -4.45 16.73 -9.70
C LEU A 399 -4.52 17.45 -11.05
N ASN A 400 -3.47 17.31 -11.85
CA ASN A 400 -3.38 17.92 -13.19
C ASN A 400 -3.83 19.40 -13.23
N GLY A 401 -3.38 20.22 -12.27
CA GLY A 401 -3.67 21.66 -12.22
C GLY A 401 -4.93 22.04 -11.45
N HIS A 402 -5.70 21.08 -10.96
CA HIS A 402 -6.84 21.30 -10.06
C HIS A 402 -6.47 20.93 -8.63
N VAL A 403 -7.13 21.54 -7.65
CA VAL A 403 -6.93 21.22 -6.23
C VAL A 403 -8.22 20.74 -5.59
N SER A 404 -8.11 19.69 -4.79
CA SER A 404 -9.20 19.13 -4.00
C SER A 404 -8.75 19.03 -2.53
N PRO A 405 -9.59 19.39 -1.56
CA PRO A 405 -9.23 19.31 -0.15
C PRO A 405 -9.05 17.85 0.27
N VAL A 406 -8.10 17.62 1.18
CA VAL A 406 -7.86 16.32 1.83
C VAL A 406 -7.70 16.52 3.34
N ASN A 407 -8.14 15.54 4.11
CA ASN A 407 -8.11 15.53 5.57
C ASN A 407 -7.66 14.17 6.09
N GLU A 408 -7.31 14.13 7.39
CA GLU A 408 -7.09 12.88 8.11
C GLU A 408 -8.16 11.82 7.80
N GLY A 409 -7.71 10.63 7.41
CA GLY A 409 -8.59 9.52 7.01
C GLY A 409 -8.85 9.39 5.51
N ASP A 410 -8.45 10.38 4.71
CA ASP A 410 -8.59 10.32 3.26
C ASP A 410 -7.51 9.45 2.61
N VAL A 411 -7.89 8.66 1.62
CA VAL A 411 -7.00 7.86 0.78
C VAL A 411 -7.24 8.13 -0.69
N ILE A 412 -6.15 8.21 -1.46
CA ILE A 412 -6.14 8.38 -2.92
C ILE A 412 -5.16 7.37 -3.53
N GLY A 413 -5.57 6.72 -4.62
CA GLY A 413 -4.71 5.89 -5.45
C GLY A 413 -4.39 6.57 -6.78
N PHE A 414 -3.18 6.35 -7.27
CA PHE A 414 -2.64 6.89 -8.51
C PHE A 414 -2.16 5.71 -9.36
N PRO A 415 -3.04 5.12 -10.20
CA PRO A 415 -2.65 4.01 -11.04
C PRO A 415 -1.59 4.42 -12.07
N ALA A 416 -0.62 3.54 -12.26
CA ALA A 416 0.48 3.69 -13.19
C ALA A 416 0.00 3.93 -14.61
N GLY A 417 0.81 4.63 -15.40
CA GLY A 417 0.57 4.76 -16.84
C GLY A 417 -0.60 5.67 -17.21
N THR A 418 -1.32 6.21 -16.22
CA THR A 418 -2.49 7.08 -16.46
C THR A 418 -2.12 8.51 -16.84
N GLY A 419 -0.90 8.96 -16.49
CA GLY A 419 -0.47 10.36 -16.65
C GLY A 419 -1.12 11.33 -15.66
N ILE A 420 -1.84 10.82 -14.65
CA ILE A 420 -2.46 11.65 -13.62
C ILE A 420 -1.37 12.16 -12.67
N ALA A 421 -0.95 13.39 -12.92
CA ALA A 421 0.10 14.01 -12.15
C ALA A 421 -0.43 14.60 -10.85
N HIS A 422 0.31 14.39 -9.77
CA HIS A 422 -0.15 14.72 -8.44
C HIS A 422 0.96 15.22 -7.51
N CYS A 423 0.56 15.98 -6.50
CA CYS A 423 1.32 16.25 -5.28
C CYS A 423 0.36 16.67 -4.16
N PHE A 424 0.82 16.63 -2.91
CA PHE A 424 0.06 17.09 -1.75
C PHE A 424 0.59 18.44 -1.29
N ILE A 425 -0.30 19.39 -1.04
CA ILE A 425 0.02 20.77 -0.68
C ILE A 425 -0.49 21.03 0.73
N ASN A 426 0.42 21.39 1.65
CA ASN A 426 0.05 21.83 2.98
C ASN A 426 -0.20 23.34 2.96
N ASP A 427 -1.46 23.72 2.74
CA ASP A 427 -1.89 25.12 2.73
C ASP A 427 -2.50 25.57 4.06
N SER A 428 -2.18 24.88 5.17
CA SER A 428 -2.75 25.19 6.49
C SER A 428 -2.38 26.56 7.03
N ASN A 429 -1.35 27.21 6.47
CA ASN A 429 -0.96 28.58 6.81
C ASN A 429 -1.61 29.66 5.92
N ALA A 430 -2.52 29.30 5.00
CA ALA A 430 -3.05 30.21 3.98
C ALA A 430 -3.69 31.49 4.55
N ASN A 431 -4.35 31.38 5.72
CA ASN A 431 -4.98 32.51 6.41
C ASN A 431 -3.97 33.45 7.10
N GLY A 432 -2.68 33.10 7.11
CA GLY A 432 -1.61 33.86 7.74
C GLY A 432 -1.33 33.52 9.21
N GLU A 433 -1.99 32.50 9.75
CA GLU A 433 -1.71 31.94 11.06
C GLU A 433 -0.62 30.86 10.99
N GLU A 434 -0.16 30.40 12.15
CA GLU A 434 0.69 29.21 12.24
C GLU A 434 -0.12 27.98 11.79
N GLY A 435 0.38 27.28 10.77
CA GLY A 435 -0.28 26.08 10.24
C GLY A 435 0.10 24.82 11.01
N ASN A 436 -0.55 23.71 10.67
CA ASN A 436 -0.24 22.39 11.21
C ASN A 436 0.47 21.53 10.14
N PRO A 437 1.36 20.61 10.53
CA PRO A 437 1.93 19.66 9.58
C PRO A 437 0.84 18.78 8.94
N LEU A 438 1.06 18.40 7.69
CA LEU A 438 0.31 17.36 7.00
C LEU A 438 1.14 16.08 7.09
N MET A 439 0.56 14.96 7.51
CA MET A 439 1.27 13.68 7.63
C MET A 439 0.71 12.69 6.62
N LEU A 440 1.59 12.15 5.78
CA LEU A 440 1.25 11.30 4.65
C LEU A 440 1.95 9.96 4.79
N TRP A 441 1.18 8.87 4.66
CA TRP A 441 1.71 7.52 4.49
C TRP A 441 1.59 7.16 3.01
N ILE A 442 2.73 6.97 2.36
CA ILE A 442 2.86 6.87 0.90
C ILE A 442 3.39 5.49 0.56
N LEU A 443 2.75 4.84 -0.38
CA LEU A 443 3.06 3.49 -0.81
C LEU A 443 3.24 3.46 -2.32
N GLY A 444 4.36 2.91 -2.80
CA GLY A 444 4.68 2.83 -4.23
C GLY A 444 5.29 1.49 -4.61
N GLN A 445 5.03 0.99 -5.82
CA GLN A 445 5.45 -0.35 -6.25
C GLN A 445 6.96 -0.49 -6.58
N ASN A 446 7.77 0.56 -6.46
CA ASN A 446 9.23 0.57 -6.70
C ASN A 446 9.68 -0.29 -7.90
N ARG A 447 9.24 0.12 -9.10
CA ARG A 447 9.56 -0.49 -10.39
C ARG A 447 10.68 0.24 -11.12
N VAL A 448 11.50 1.00 -10.41
CA VAL A 448 12.71 1.66 -10.95
C VAL A 448 13.58 0.68 -11.75
N ARG A 449 13.77 -0.54 -11.23
CA ARG A 449 14.57 -1.59 -11.91
C ARG A 449 13.90 -2.17 -13.15
N GLU A 450 12.59 -2.03 -13.27
CA GLU A 450 11.80 -2.45 -14.42
C GLU A 450 11.69 -1.33 -15.48
N GLY A 451 12.28 -0.17 -15.21
CA GLY A 451 12.33 0.96 -16.14
C GLY A 451 11.24 2.00 -15.92
N ASP A 452 10.71 2.14 -14.70
CA ASP A 452 9.73 3.18 -14.41
C ASP A 452 10.27 4.59 -14.72
N LEU A 453 9.50 5.29 -15.56
CA LEU A 453 9.68 6.67 -15.98
C LEU A 453 8.68 7.59 -15.27
N VAL A 454 9.06 8.85 -15.10
CA VAL A 454 8.35 9.90 -14.40
C VAL A 454 8.07 11.07 -15.34
N PHE A 455 6.85 11.58 -15.28
CA PHE A 455 6.39 12.75 -16.02
C PHE A 455 6.12 13.93 -15.08
N TYR A 456 6.65 15.11 -15.39
CA TYR A 456 6.47 16.35 -14.62
C TYR A 456 5.74 17.40 -15.49
N PRO A 457 4.41 17.56 -15.37
CA PRO A 457 3.63 18.43 -16.26
C PRO A 457 3.99 19.91 -16.18
N LEU A 458 4.54 20.38 -15.06
CA LEU A 458 4.94 21.78 -14.88
C LEU A 458 6.37 22.07 -15.36
N LYS A 459 7.13 21.04 -15.72
CA LYS A 459 8.55 21.14 -16.09
C LYS A 459 8.89 20.43 -17.41
N VAL A 460 7.91 20.27 -18.31
CA VAL A 460 8.03 19.53 -19.57
C VAL A 460 9.17 20.02 -20.48
N ASN A 461 9.55 21.30 -20.37
CA ASN A 461 10.60 21.90 -21.18
C ASN A 461 11.93 22.09 -20.44
N GLU A 462 12.06 21.61 -19.20
CA GLU A 462 13.32 21.69 -18.48
C GLU A 462 14.30 20.67 -19.07
N ALA A 463 15.43 21.18 -19.59
CA ALA A 463 16.45 20.35 -20.22
C ALA A 463 16.97 19.25 -19.28
N ALA A 464 16.96 19.47 -17.97
CA ALA A 464 17.32 18.49 -16.96
C ALA A 464 16.35 17.30 -16.92
N ASN A 465 15.04 17.55 -17.06
CA ASN A 465 14.04 16.50 -17.12
C ASN A 465 14.17 15.73 -18.43
N VAL A 466 14.24 16.41 -19.57
CA VAL A 466 14.39 15.73 -20.88
C VAL A 466 15.70 14.94 -20.97
N ALA A 467 16.76 15.38 -20.29
CA ALA A 467 18.04 14.66 -20.19
C ALA A 467 18.04 13.56 -19.11
N SER A 468 17.03 13.50 -18.24
CA SER A 468 16.91 12.47 -17.21
C SER A 468 16.67 11.11 -17.86
N LYS A 469 17.39 10.09 -17.37
CA LYS A 469 17.18 8.70 -17.79
C LYS A 469 15.79 8.16 -17.39
N ARG A 470 15.09 8.84 -16.48
CA ARG A 470 13.75 8.47 -16.01
C ARG A 470 12.65 9.35 -16.59
N TRP A 471 12.90 10.17 -17.60
CA TRP A 471 11.83 10.98 -18.21
C TRP A 471 10.82 10.13 -18.97
N TRP A 472 9.53 10.39 -18.79
CA TRP A 472 8.45 9.76 -19.55
C TRP A 472 7.96 10.67 -20.70
N PRO A 473 8.50 10.53 -21.93
CA PRO A 473 8.26 11.50 -23.00
C PRO A 473 6.87 11.47 -23.63
N ASN A 474 6.12 10.38 -23.43
CA ASN A 474 4.83 10.11 -24.06
C ASN A 474 3.73 9.83 -23.03
N ALA A 475 3.84 10.42 -21.83
CA ALA A 475 2.79 10.34 -20.82
C ALA A 475 1.45 10.86 -21.38
N PRO A 476 0.31 10.24 -21.01
CA PRO A 476 -1.01 10.79 -21.34
C PRO A 476 -1.14 12.22 -20.81
N LEU A 477 -1.52 13.15 -21.70
CA LEU A 477 -1.60 14.57 -21.38
C LEU A 477 -3.04 14.96 -21.04
N TYR A 478 -3.21 15.55 -19.86
CA TYR A 478 -4.45 16.18 -19.43
C TYR A 478 -4.40 17.68 -19.69
N GLU A 479 -5.55 18.30 -19.93
CA GLU A 479 -5.67 19.75 -19.84
C GLU A 479 -5.34 20.17 -18.41
N LEU A 480 -4.31 21.00 -18.24
CA LEU A 480 -3.91 21.47 -16.92
C LEU A 480 -4.89 22.52 -16.42
N GLY A 481 -5.39 22.31 -15.21
CA GLY A 481 -6.07 23.34 -14.44
C GLY A 481 -5.15 24.51 -14.06
N PRO A 482 -5.72 25.58 -13.49
CA PRO A 482 -5.02 26.86 -13.30
C PRO A 482 -4.05 26.90 -12.11
N HIS A 483 -4.01 25.88 -11.26
CA HIS A 483 -3.22 25.88 -10.03
C HIS A 483 -1.75 25.52 -10.31
N ASP A 484 -0.82 26.28 -9.76
CA ASP A 484 0.64 26.17 -10.03
C ASP A 484 1.37 25.10 -9.20
N GLY A 485 0.65 24.45 -8.29
CA GLY A 485 1.18 23.38 -7.46
C GLY A 485 1.96 23.86 -6.23
N HIS A 486 1.84 25.14 -5.86
CA HIS A 486 2.43 25.69 -4.64
C HIS A 486 1.35 26.05 -3.60
N ALA A 487 1.72 26.06 -2.32
CA ALA A 487 0.86 26.59 -1.27
C ALA A 487 0.61 28.10 -1.47
N THR A 488 -0.52 28.61 -0.98
CA THR A 488 -0.88 30.04 -1.04
C THR A 488 0.19 30.91 -0.38
N ARG A 489 0.82 30.40 0.69
CA ARG A 489 1.92 31.06 1.39
C ARG A 489 3.12 30.12 1.47
N PRO A 490 3.92 30.04 0.38
CA PRO A 490 5.02 29.10 0.29
C PRO A 490 6.04 29.31 1.40
N LEU A 491 6.49 28.20 1.99
CA LEU A 491 7.69 28.20 2.81
C LEU A 491 8.87 28.60 1.92
N ARG A 492 9.69 29.54 2.39
CA ARG A 492 10.92 29.91 1.68
C ARG A 492 12.02 28.96 2.14
N PHE A 493 12.47 28.10 1.24
CA PHE A 493 13.68 27.28 1.41
C PHE A 493 14.93 28.12 1.17
#